data_AF-A0A1M3BJ84-F1
#
_entry.id   AF-A0A1M3BJ84-F1
#
_cell.length_a   1.000
_cell.length_b   1.000
_cell.length_c   1.000
_cell.angle_alpha   90.00
_cell.angle_beta   90.00
_cell.angle_gamma   90.00
#
_symmetry.space_group_name_H-M   'P 1'
#
loop_
_entity.id
_entity.type
_entity.pdbx_description
1 polymer ?
#
loop_
_entity_poly.entity_id
_entity_poly.type
_entity_poly.pdbx_seq_one_letter_code
_entity_poly.pdbx_strand_id
1 'polypeptide(L)'
;METKAAAVLGFTGVVAPLIGLGLKRLTGGWDSYGGGAFAILNEPQRRGGGAPAPVDPAIQAAEVRQMLAAKAARQEERGEPVLDVEAESARLLAAAAEEVPAAHDEELRAEVRQLVVARNERRARAGMEPLDVEAETARQMADLGG
;
A
#
# COMPACT_ATOMS: atom_id res chain seq x y z
N MET A 1 -36.50 -5.93 -55.99
CA MET A 1 -36.32 -5.97 -54.52
C MET A 1 -35.38 -7.09 -54.09
N GLU A 2 -35.34 -8.21 -54.82
CA GLU A 2 -34.55 -9.40 -54.48
C GLU A 2 -33.04 -9.19 -54.41
N THR A 3 -32.45 -8.39 -55.32
CA THR A 3 -31.01 -8.08 -55.31
C THR A 3 -30.57 -7.27 -54.09
N LYS A 4 -31.41 -6.35 -53.59
CA LYS A 4 -31.12 -5.60 -52.36
C LYS A 4 -31.22 -6.50 -51.13
N ALA A 5 -32.21 -7.39 -51.10
CA ALA A 5 -32.37 -8.36 -50.00
C ALA A 5 -31.21 -9.36 -49.92
N ALA A 6 -30.74 -9.87 -51.08
CA ALA A 6 -29.59 -10.76 -51.15
C ALA A 6 -28.28 -10.06 -50.73
N ALA A 7 -28.09 -8.79 -51.13
CA ALA A 7 -26.93 -8.00 -50.72
C ALA A 7 -26.93 -7.71 -49.22
N VAL A 8 -28.09 -7.40 -48.63
CA VAL A 8 -28.23 -7.22 -47.18
C VAL A 8 -27.92 -8.54 -46.45
N LEU A 9 -28.51 -9.66 -46.86
CA LEU A 9 -28.24 -10.97 -46.24
C LEU A 9 -26.77 -11.39 -46.34
N GLY A 10 -26.12 -11.15 -47.48
CA GLY A 10 -24.69 -11.44 -47.65
C GLY A 10 -23.80 -10.55 -46.77
N PHE A 11 -24.14 -9.26 -46.64
CA PHE A 11 -23.39 -8.34 -45.80
C PHE A 11 -23.52 -8.70 -44.30
N THR A 12 -24.74 -8.95 -43.83
CA THR A 12 -24.97 -9.28 -42.41
C THR A 12 -24.45 -10.67 -42.06
N GLY A 13 -24.59 -11.64 -42.97
CA GLY A 13 -24.22 -13.04 -42.72
C GLY A 13 -22.72 -13.32 -42.82
N VAL A 14 -21.98 -12.56 -43.63
CA VAL A 14 -20.57 -12.86 -43.93
C VAL A 14 -19.66 -11.68 -43.63
N VAL A 15 -19.99 -10.48 -44.10
CA VAL A 15 -19.08 -9.33 -44.01
C VAL A 15 -19.00 -8.81 -42.57
N ALA A 16 -20.14 -8.61 -41.90
CA ALA A 16 -20.18 -8.16 -40.51
C ALA A 16 -19.42 -9.07 -39.53
N PRO A 17 -19.58 -10.42 -39.54
CA PRO A 17 -18.81 -11.29 -38.66
C PRO A 17 -17.30 -11.29 -38.97
N LEU A 18 -16.90 -11.18 -40.24
CA LEU A 18 -15.47 -11.06 -40.60
C LEU A 18 -14.85 -9.75 -40.12
N ILE A 19 -15.59 -8.63 -40.21
CA ILE A 19 -15.16 -7.34 -39.66
C ILE A 19 -15.00 -7.44 -38.13
N GLY A 20 -15.98 -8.03 -37.44
CA GLY A 20 -15.91 -8.23 -35.99
C GLY A 20 -14.71 -9.08 -35.55
N LEU A 21 -14.43 -10.16 -36.29
CA LEU A 21 -13.29 -11.03 -36.02
C LEU A 21 -11.94 -10.33 -36.28
N GLY A 22 -11.87 -9.50 -37.34
CA GLY A 22 -10.71 -8.67 -37.63
C GLY A 22 -10.44 -7.63 -36.55
N LEU A 23 -11.48 -6.92 -36.09
CA LEU A 23 -11.35 -5.95 -35.00
C LEU A 23 -10.88 -6.63 -33.70
N LYS A 24 -11.44 -7.80 -33.35
CA LYS A 24 -11.01 -8.57 -32.16
C LYS A 24 -9.52 -8.90 -32.19
N ARG A 25 -8.98 -9.28 -33.34
CA ARG A 25 -7.56 -9.61 -33.48
C ARG A 25 -6.65 -8.38 -33.36
N LEU A 26 -7.12 -7.21 -33.80
CA LEU A 26 -6.36 -5.97 -33.77
C LEU A 26 -6.37 -5.29 -32.38
N THR A 27 -7.49 -5.36 -31.66
CA THR A 27 -7.67 -4.67 -30.38
C THR A 27 -7.43 -5.54 -29.15
N GLY A 28 -7.09 -6.82 -29.35
CA GLY A 28 -6.88 -7.78 -28.26
C GLY A 28 -8.18 -8.32 -27.64
N GLY A 29 -9.35 -7.93 -28.16
CA GLY A 29 -10.64 -8.41 -27.68
C GLY A 29 -11.02 -7.90 -26.29
N TRP A 30 -11.94 -8.61 -25.65
CA TRP A 30 -12.48 -8.26 -24.33
C TRP A 30 -11.51 -8.54 -23.17
N ASP A 31 -10.48 -9.35 -23.41
CA ASP A 31 -9.49 -9.74 -22.39
C ASP A 31 -8.58 -8.56 -21.98
N SER A 32 -8.53 -7.49 -22.80
CA SER A 32 -7.79 -6.26 -22.49
C SER A 32 -8.60 -5.23 -21.69
N TYR A 33 -9.93 -5.38 -21.62
CA TYR A 33 -10.78 -4.49 -20.84
C TYR A 33 -10.59 -4.77 -19.33
N GLY A 34 -9.97 -3.81 -18.64
CA GLY A 34 -9.66 -3.90 -17.20
C GLY A 34 -8.23 -4.38 -16.88
N GLY A 35 -7.43 -4.77 -17.89
CA GLY A 35 -6.09 -5.34 -17.72
C GLY A 35 -4.96 -4.59 -18.43
N GLY A 36 -5.20 -3.37 -18.91
CA GLY A 36 -4.22 -2.56 -19.65
C GLY A 36 -3.02 -2.08 -18.81
N ALA A 37 -2.11 -1.34 -19.44
CA ALA A 37 -0.91 -0.78 -18.79
C ALA A 37 -1.19 0.12 -17.56
N PHE A 38 -2.44 0.55 -17.39
CA PHE A 38 -2.93 1.36 -16.28
C PHE A 38 -3.90 0.60 -15.35
N ALA A 39 -4.05 -0.71 -15.51
CA ALA A 39 -4.87 -1.50 -14.61
C ALA A 39 -4.25 -1.54 -13.21
N ILE A 40 -5.07 -1.42 -12.18
CA ILE A 40 -4.65 -1.49 -10.76
C ILE A 40 -3.92 -2.81 -10.48
N LEU A 41 -4.31 -3.90 -11.17
CA LEU A 41 -3.64 -5.21 -11.09
C LEU A 41 -2.20 -5.20 -11.65
N ASN A 42 -1.88 -4.26 -12.55
CA ASN A 42 -0.56 -4.05 -13.13
C ASN A 42 0.22 -2.94 -12.41
N GLU A 43 -0.34 -2.32 -11.38
CA GLU A 43 0.43 -1.41 -10.54
C GLU A 43 1.57 -2.24 -9.91
N PRO A 44 2.84 -1.87 -10.13
CA PRO A 44 3.94 -2.57 -9.48
C PRO A 44 3.67 -2.49 -7.99
N GLN A 45 3.44 -3.65 -7.37
CA GLN A 45 3.30 -3.75 -5.93
C GLN A 45 4.44 -2.93 -5.33
N ARG A 46 4.12 -1.80 -4.69
CA ARG A 46 5.09 -1.00 -3.96
C ARG A 46 5.64 -1.93 -2.89
N ARG A 47 6.76 -2.59 -3.19
CA ARG A 47 7.50 -3.37 -2.21
C ARG A 47 7.93 -2.36 -1.16
N GLY A 48 7.34 -2.48 0.02
CA GLY A 48 7.66 -1.64 1.17
C GLY A 48 6.86 -0.34 1.20
N GLY A 49 5.80 -0.32 2.00
CA GLY A 49 5.63 0.80 2.91
C GLY A 49 6.82 0.80 3.87
N GLY A 50 8.00 1.19 3.37
CA GLY A 50 9.16 1.39 4.21
C GLY A 50 8.80 2.40 5.29
N ALA A 51 9.31 2.19 6.49
CA ALA A 51 9.15 3.15 7.57
C ALA A 51 9.47 4.56 7.04
N PRO A 52 8.68 5.59 7.40
CA PRO A 52 8.97 6.95 6.99
C PRO A 52 10.45 7.25 7.30
N ALA A 53 11.15 7.86 6.34
CA ALA A 53 12.58 8.12 6.48
C ALA A 53 12.83 8.85 7.82
N PRO A 54 13.85 8.45 8.61
CA PRO A 54 14.11 9.06 9.89
C PRO A 54 14.34 10.56 9.70
N VAL A 55 13.46 11.38 10.30
CA VAL A 55 13.56 12.83 10.31
C VAL A 55 14.54 13.24 11.40
N ASP A 56 15.42 14.19 11.12
CA ASP A 56 16.33 14.75 12.12
C ASP A 56 15.52 15.28 13.33
N PRO A 57 15.84 14.85 14.58
CA PRO A 57 15.14 15.29 15.78
C PRO A 57 15.06 16.82 15.93
N ALA A 58 16.07 17.56 15.45
CA ALA A 58 16.06 19.01 15.49
C ALA A 58 15.01 19.62 14.54
N ILE A 59 14.81 18.99 13.37
CA ILE A 59 13.78 19.38 12.41
C ILE A 59 12.39 19.05 12.97
N GLN A 60 12.22 17.85 13.52
CA GLN A 60 10.97 17.46 14.18
C GLN A 60 10.59 18.44 15.30
N ALA A 61 11.53 18.82 16.15
CA ALA A 61 11.29 19.79 17.22
C ALA A 61 10.93 21.20 16.70
N ALA A 62 11.52 21.62 15.58
CA ALA A 62 11.18 22.90 14.95
C ALA A 62 9.77 22.88 14.33
N GLU A 63 9.39 21.79 13.66
CA GLU A 63 8.06 21.61 13.08
C GLU A 63 6.97 21.59 14.15
N VAL A 64 7.17 20.83 15.24
CA VAL A 64 6.23 20.79 16.37
C VAL A 64 6.01 22.18 16.94
N ARG A 65 7.08 22.96 17.18
CA ARG A 65 6.97 24.35 17.65
C ARG A 65 6.21 25.23 16.67
N GLN A 66 6.48 25.11 15.36
CA GLN A 66 5.77 25.88 14.35
C GLN A 66 4.26 25.58 14.34
N MET A 67 3.88 24.31 14.44
CA MET A 67 2.48 23.89 14.50
C MET A 67 1.78 24.42 15.75
N LEU A 68 2.44 24.35 16.90
CA LEU A 68 1.90 24.85 18.17
C LEU A 68 1.78 26.37 18.19
N ALA A 69 2.75 27.11 17.62
CA ALA A 69 2.66 28.56 17.47
C ALA A 69 1.48 28.98 16.58
N ALA A 70 1.28 28.29 15.46
CA ALA A 70 0.12 28.52 14.60
C ALA A 70 -1.20 28.19 15.31
N LYS A 71 -1.22 27.16 16.15
CA LYS A 71 -2.38 26.82 16.98
C LYS A 71 -2.67 27.91 18.03
N ALA A 72 -1.64 28.39 18.73
CA ALA A 72 -1.76 29.43 19.74
C ALA A 72 -2.32 30.73 19.16
N ALA A 73 -1.84 31.16 17.98
CA ALA A 73 -2.37 32.33 17.28
C ALA A 73 -3.88 32.20 16.97
N ARG A 74 -4.32 31.03 16.49
CA ARG A 74 -5.75 30.75 16.25
C ARG A 74 -6.57 30.74 17.54
N GLN A 75 -5.99 30.33 18.67
CA GLN A 75 -6.68 30.38 19.97
C GLN A 75 -6.86 31.82 20.45
N GLU A 76 -5.83 32.65 20.30
CA GLU A 76 -5.88 34.08 20.63
C GLU A 76 -6.98 34.80 19.84
N GLU A 77 -7.05 34.58 18.52
CA GLU A 77 -8.11 35.14 17.66
C GLU A 77 -9.53 34.74 18.09
N ARG A 78 -9.67 33.54 18.68
CA ARG A 78 -10.96 33.02 19.18
C ARG A 78 -11.25 33.43 20.62
N GLY A 79 -10.35 34.16 21.29
CA GLY A 79 -10.49 34.50 22.71
C GLY A 79 -10.35 33.30 23.64
N GLU A 80 -9.73 32.21 23.18
CA GLU A 80 -9.40 31.04 23.98
C GLU A 80 -8.10 31.28 24.77
N PRO A 81 -7.86 30.55 25.88
CA PRO A 81 -6.59 30.61 26.57
C PRO A 81 -5.44 30.20 25.65
N VAL A 82 -4.42 31.06 25.57
CA VAL A 82 -3.25 30.88 24.71
C VAL A 82 -2.37 29.75 25.25
N LEU A 83 -2.01 28.82 24.37
CA LEU A 83 -1.10 27.72 24.67
C LEU A 83 0.35 28.19 24.88
N ASP A 84 1.01 27.72 25.93
CA ASP A 84 2.46 27.84 26.06
C ASP A 84 3.14 26.88 25.07
N VAL A 85 3.66 27.46 23.99
CA VAL A 85 4.26 26.73 22.86
C VAL A 85 5.49 25.93 23.29
N GLU A 86 6.37 26.51 24.11
CA GLU A 86 7.63 25.85 24.49
C GLU A 86 7.34 24.70 25.46
N ALA A 87 6.52 24.94 26.48
CA ALA A 87 6.16 23.91 27.45
C ALA A 87 5.43 22.72 26.79
N GLU A 88 4.47 22.98 25.90
CA GLU A 88 3.76 21.91 25.20
C GLU A 88 4.65 21.20 24.19
N SER A 89 5.56 21.92 23.50
CA SER A 89 6.52 21.29 22.59
C SER A 89 7.44 20.32 23.32
N ALA A 90 7.96 20.70 24.50
CA ALA A 90 8.82 19.85 25.32
C ALA A 90 8.05 18.61 25.81
N ARG A 91 6.78 18.80 26.23
CA ARG A 91 5.91 17.69 26.65
C ARG A 91 5.67 16.69 25.52
N LEU A 92 5.35 17.16 24.31
CA LEU A 92 5.08 16.28 23.17
C LEU A 92 6.33 15.52 22.70
N LEU A 93 7.48 16.20 22.66
CA LEU A 93 8.74 15.55 22.30
C LEU A 93 9.18 14.52 23.35
N ALA A 94 8.98 14.80 24.64
CA ALA A 94 9.25 13.83 25.71
C ALA A 94 8.33 12.61 25.60
N ALA A 95 7.03 12.81 25.37
CA ALA A 95 6.08 11.71 25.18
C ALA A 95 6.43 10.83 23.96
N ALA A 96 6.85 11.44 22.85
CA ALA A 96 7.30 10.71 21.66
C ALA A 96 8.60 9.93 21.90
N ALA A 97 9.49 10.41 22.76
CA ALA A 97 10.71 9.69 23.15
C ALA A 97 10.43 8.55 24.14
N GLU A 98 9.35 8.65 24.93
CA GLU A 98 8.92 7.64 25.89
C GLU A 98 8.09 6.50 25.27
N GLU A 99 7.57 6.65 24.04
CA GLU A 99 6.94 5.56 23.29
C GLU A 99 7.92 4.39 23.14
N VAL A 100 7.76 3.38 23.99
CA VAL A 100 8.67 2.25 24.13
C VAL A 100 8.66 1.40 22.85
N PRO A 101 9.70 1.46 22.01
CA PRO A 101 9.75 0.68 20.77
C PRO A 101 9.72 -0.82 21.07
N ALA A 102 10.32 -1.21 22.20
CA ALA A 102 10.50 -2.60 22.60
C ALA A 102 9.19 -3.38 22.82
N ALA A 103 8.10 -2.72 23.23
CA ALA A 103 6.82 -3.38 23.43
C ALA A 103 6.14 -3.72 22.09
N HIS A 104 6.17 -2.78 21.13
CA HIS A 104 5.70 -3.01 19.77
C HIS A 104 6.58 -4.02 19.02
N ASP A 105 7.90 -4.02 19.27
CA ASP A 105 8.81 -4.97 18.65
C ASP A 105 8.55 -6.43 19.08
N GLU A 106 8.12 -6.66 20.32
CA GLU A 106 7.80 -8.01 20.79
C GLU A 106 6.46 -8.51 20.25
N GLU A 107 5.44 -7.64 20.17
CA GLU A 107 4.17 -7.95 19.52
C GLU A 107 4.38 -8.29 18.05
N LEU A 108 5.12 -7.44 17.32
CA LEU A 108 5.47 -7.68 15.92
C LEU A 108 6.26 -8.98 15.74
N ARG A 109 7.23 -9.26 16.63
CA ARG A 109 7.98 -10.52 16.62
C ARG A 109 7.05 -11.73 16.77
N ALA A 110 6.04 -11.64 17.63
CA ALA A 110 5.05 -12.70 17.82
C ALA A 110 4.17 -12.91 16.58
N GLU A 111 3.78 -11.84 15.89
CA GLU A 111 3.05 -11.91 14.62
C GLU A 111 3.88 -12.56 13.50
N VAL A 112 5.14 -12.13 13.35
CA VAL A 112 6.08 -12.68 12.38
C VAL A 112 6.31 -14.18 12.65
N ARG A 113 6.46 -14.57 13.92
CA ARG A 113 6.53 -15.98 14.32
C ARG A 113 5.31 -16.78 13.87
N GLN A 114 4.10 -16.26 14.07
CA GLN A 114 2.87 -16.92 13.61
C GLN A 114 2.82 -17.08 12.09
N LEU A 115 3.26 -16.06 11.34
CA LEU A 115 3.38 -16.12 9.88
C LEU A 115 4.32 -17.24 9.42
N VAL A 116 5.46 -17.43 10.10
CA VAL A 116 6.42 -18.50 9.81
C VAL A 116 5.83 -19.87 10.11
N VAL A 117 5.13 -20.04 11.24
CA VAL A 117 4.44 -21.29 11.58
C VAL A 117 3.41 -21.64 10.50
N ALA A 118 2.55 -20.68 10.11
CA ALA A 118 1.56 -20.89 9.05
C ALA A 118 2.23 -21.22 7.70
N ARG A 119 3.43 -20.66 7.43
CA ARG A 119 4.22 -21.00 6.25
C ARG A 119 4.73 -22.43 6.31
N ASN A 120 5.19 -22.89 7.46
CA ASN A 120 5.63 -24.27 7.67
C ASN A 120 4.50 -25.27 7.50
N GLU A 121 3.29 -24.96 7.96
CA GLU A 121 2.12 -25.80 7.70
C GLU A 121 1.83 -25.97 6.20
N ARG A 122 2.04 -24.90 5.40
CA ARG A 122 1.94 -24.99 3.93
C ARG A 122 3.08 -25.81 3.33
N ARG A 123 4.32 -25.64 3.82
CA ARG A 123 5.50 -26.41 3.37
C ARG A 123 5.32 -27.90 3.66
N ALA A 124 4.86 -28.25 4.86
CA ALA A 124 4.58 -29.63 5.25
C ALA A 124 3.54 -30.28 4.33
N ARG A 125 2.45 -29.57 4.00
CA ARG A 125 1.45 -30.04 3.02
C ARG A 125 2.02 -30.24 1.62
N ALA A 126 3.04 -29.48 1.26
CA ALA A 126 3.75 -29.59 -0.01
C ALA A 126 4.91 -30.62 0.02
N GLY A 127 5.10 -31.35 1.12
CA GLY A 127 6.21 -32.29 1.28
C GLY A 127 7.59 -31.65 1.38
N MET A 128 7.65 -30.34 1.68
CA MET A 128 8.89 -29.60 1.85
C MET A 128 9.33 -29.60 3.31
N GLU A 129 10.63 -29.50 3.53
CA GLU A 129 11.20 -29.36 4.87
C GLU A 129 10.73 -28.04 5.54
N PRO A 130 10.32 -28.09 6.81
CA PRO A 130 9.98 -26.89 7.59
C PRO A 130 11.19 -25.97 7.76
N LEU A 131 10.93 -24.67 7.82
CA LEU A 131 11.91 -23.67 8.21
C LEU A 131 12.08 -23.66 9.73
N ASP A 132 13.28 -23.34 10.20
CA ASP A 132 13.50 -23.01 11.61
C ASP A 132 12.73 -21.73 11.95
N VAL A 133 11.81 -21.83 12.90
CA VAL A 133 10.88 -20.74 13.21
C VAL A 133 11.62 -19.53 13.78
N GLU A 134 12.51 -19.74 14.75
CA GLU A 134 13.20 -18.63 15.42
C GLU A 134 14.23 -18.00 14.50
N ALA A 135 14.97 -18.79 13.72
CA ALA A 135 15.94 -18.27 12.76
C ALA A 135 15.26 -17.46 11.64
N GLU A 136 14.11 -17.94 11.14
CA GLU A 136 13.33 -17.24 10.10
C GLU A 136 12.66 -15.98 10.65
N THR A 137 12.13 -16.02 11.88
CA THR A 137 11.60 -14.84 12.56
C THR A 137 12.70 -13.80 12.76
N ALA A 138 13.88 -14.19 13.22
CA ALA A 138 15.01 -13.28 13.37
C ALA A 138 15.43 -12.65 12.03
N ARG A 139 15.47 -13.44 10.95
CA ARG A 139 15.78 -12.91 9.60
C ARG A 139 14.73 -11.88 9.16
N GLN A 140 13.45 -12.20 9.29
CA GLN A 140 12.38 -11.29 8.89
C GLN A 140 12.32 -10.02 9.75
N MET A 141 12.59 -10.11 11.05
CA MET A 141 12.71 -8.92 11.91
C MET A 141 13.90 -8.03 11.49
N ALA A 142 15.02 -8.63 11.09
CA ALA A 142 16.16 -7.88 10.56
C ALA A 142 15.85 -7.23 9.20
N ASP A 143 15.10 -7.92 8.34
CA ASP A 143 14.67 -7.38 7.03
C ASP A 143 13.67 -6.21 7.19
N LEU A 144 12.88 -6.18 8.27
CA LEU A 144 11.89 -5.12 8.56
C LEU A 144 12.50 -3.89 9.24
N GLY A 145 13.52 -4.08 10.06
CA GLY A 145 14.23 -2.99 10.76
C GLY A 145 15.42 -2.40 9.99
N GLY A 146 15.67 -2.87 8.77
CA GLY A 146 16.80 -2.48 7.91
C GLY A 146 16.46 -1.45 6.83
#